data_AF-A0A4S0RIH2-F1
#
_entry.id   AF-A0A4S0RIH2-F1
#
_cell.length_a   1.000
_cell.length_b   1.000
_cell.length_c   1.000
_cell.angle_alpha   90.00
_cell.angle_beta   90.00
_cell.angle_gamma   90.00
#
_symmetry.space_group_name_H-M   'P 1'
#
loop_
_entity.id
_entity.type
_entity.pdbx_description
1 polymer ?
#
loop_
_entity_poly.entity_id
_entity_poly.type
_entity_poly.pdbx_seq_one_letter_code
_entity_poly.pdbx_strand_id
1 'polypeptide(L)'
;MQNLAASASRATSTSRSKADYAYTDLGSHQVHNIVEAVRAYRVSRAKPTSAFSTRDTLTLPEKPSIAVLPFDDMSGDPEQGYFADGMVEEIITALSRTRWLFVIARNSSFTYKGRAVDIK
;
A
#
# COMPACT_ATOMS: atom_id res chain seq x y z
N MET A 1 -5.44 24.32 38.61
CA MET A 1 -4.13 24.94 38.93
C MET A 1 -3.17 23.78 39.17
N GLN A 2 -2.04 23.53 38.51
CA GLN A 2 -1.14 24.28 37.64
C GLN A 2 -0.33 23.29 36.76
N ASN A 3 0.28 23.85 35.72
CA ASN A 3 1.06 23.27 34.64
C ASN A 3 2.51 22.87 35.03
N LEU A 4 3.26 22.34 34.05
CA LEU A 4 4.74 22.20 33.93
C LEU A 4 5.39 20.96 34.60
N ALA A 5 6.31 20.20 34.00
CA ALA A 5 7.17 20.45 32.84
C ALA A 5 7.45 19.16 32.05
N ALA A 6 7.10 19.17 30.76
CA ALA A 6 7.57 18.19 29.81
C ALA A 6 9.03 18.50 29.45
N SER A 7 9.98 17.79 30.08
CA SER A 7 11.38 17.90 29.70
C SER A 7 11.63 17.02 28.46
N ALA A 8 11.47 17.62 27.29
CA ALA A 8 11.80 17.00 26.01
C ALA A 8 13.34 16.99 25.84
N SER A 9 13.98 15.89 26.25
CA SER A 9 15.39 15.67 25.96
C SER A 9 15.53 15.24 24.48
N ARG A 10 15.96 16.19 23.64
CA ARG A 10 16.20 15.97 22.21
C ARG A 10 17.63 15.45 22.02
N ALA A 11 17.79 14.13 21.98
CA ALA A 11 19.07 13.52 21.62
C ALA A 11 19.26 13.53 20.09
N THR A 12 19.97 14.54 19.57
CA THR A 12 20.45 14.55 18.18
C THR A 12 21.69 13.67 18.07
N SER A 13 21.59 12.57 17.31
CA SER A 13 22.75 11.77 16.91
C SER A 13 22.68 11.51 15.40
N THR A 14 23.70 11.98 14.70
CA THR A 14 23.93 11.94 13.25
C THR A 14 24.42 10.56 12.80
N SER A 15 23.72 9.91 11.85
CA SER A 15 24.27 9.18 10.69
C SER A 15 23.25 8.19 10.10
N ARG A 16 23.11 8.22 8.76
CA ARG A 16 22.50 7.24 7.82
C ARG A 16 21.34 6.37 8.35
N SER A 17 20.13 6.65 7.86
CA SER A 17 18.87 5.97 8.20
C SER A 17 18.36 6.23 9.63
N LYS A 18 18.14 7.50 9.96
CA LYS A 18 17.45 7.91 11.19
C LYS A 18 15.95 7.69 11.00
N ALA A 19 15.40 6.60 11.53
CA ALA A 19 13.95 6.50 11.70
C ALA A 19 13.54 7.48 12.81
N ASP A 20 12.67 8.43 12.48
CA ASP A 20 12.15 9.40 13.44
C ASP A 20 11.24 8.68 14.43
N TYR A 21 11.72 8.50 15.65
CA TYR A 21 10.94 7.98 16.77
C TYR A 21 10.67 9.10 17.75
N ALA A 22 9.40 9.23 18.14
CA ALA A 22 9.00 10.05 19.26
C ALA A 22 8.86 9.16 20.51
N TYR A 23 9.27 9.69 21.64
CA TYR A 23 9.24 9.00 22.92
C TYR A 23 8.34 9.77 23.88
N THR A 24 7.40 9.08 24.50
CA THR A 24 6.55 9.63 25.55
C THR A 24 6.84 8.88 26.84
N ASP A 25 7.26 9.60 27.88
CA ASP A 25 7.42 9.05 29.22
C ASP A 25 6.04 8.73 29.81
N LEU A 26 5.85 7.47 30.19
CA LEU A 26 4.64 6.99 30.84
C LEU A 26 4.80 6.94 32.37
N GLY A 27 5.99 7.26 32.89
CA GLY A 27 6.27 7.27 34.31
C GLY A 27 6.59 5.88 34.87
N SER A 28 6.58 5.76 36.19
CA SER A 28 6.99 4.53 36.88
C SER A 28 5.83 3.55 36.98
N HIS A 29 6.04 2.33 36.52
CA HIS A 29 5.09 1.23 36.60
C HIS A 29 5.68 0.06 37.39
N GLN A 30 4.88 -0.48 38.31
CA GLN A 30 5.21 -1.72 39.02
C GLN A 30 4.79 -2.91 38.15
N VAL A 31 5.74 -3.82 37.89
CA VAL A 31 5.48 -5.06 37.15
C VAL A 31 5.47 -6.22 38.13
N HIS A 32 4.65 -7.23 37.86
CA HIS A 32 4.30 -8.28 38.82
C HIS A 32 5.48 -9.16 39.28
N ASN A 33 6.68 -8.98 38.73
CA ASN A 33 7.85 -9.81 39.01
C ASN A 33 9.13 -9.00 39.33
N ILE A 34 9.01 -7.71 39.63
CA ILE A 34 10.17 -6.85 39.95
C ILE A 34 9.80 -5.97 41.14
N VAL A 35 10.68 -5.93 42.14
CA VAL A 35 10.46 -5.20 43.41
C VAL A 35 10.58 -3.68 43.23
N GLU A 36 11.39 -3.24 42.26
CA GLU A 36 11.62 -1.83 41.94
C GLU A 36 10.72 -1.36 40.79
N ALA A 37 10.16 -0.15 40.92
CA ALA A 37 9.29 0.44 39.91
C ALA A 37 10.08 0.76 38.63
N VAL A 38 9.66 0.20 37.49
CA VAL A 38 10.33 0.38 36.21
C VAL A 38 9.72 1.57 35.48
N ARG A 39 10.56 2.47 34.98
CA ARG A 39 10.10 3.62 34.20
C ARG A 39 9.69 3.17 32.80
N ALA A 40 8.40 3.26 32.51
CA ALA A 40 7.84 2.85 31.24
C ALA A 40 7.80 4.03 30.28
N TYR A 41 7.96 3.71 29.01
CA TYR A 41 7.92 4.72 27.98
C TYR A 41 7.29 4.16 26.71
N ARG A 42 6.53 5.01 26.03
CA ARG A 42 5.90 4.69 24.76
C ARG A 42 6.76 5.24 23.63
N VAL A 43 7.27 4.34 22.80
CA VAL A 43 7.88 4.71 21.52
C VAL A 43 6.78 4.75 20.47
N SER A 44 6.54 5.90 19.85
CA SER A 44 5.78 5.98 18.61
C SER A 44 6.74 6.27 17.47
N ARG A 45 6.60 5.54 16.36
CA ARG A 45 7.25 5.98 15.14
C ARG A 45 6.58 7.27 14.73
N ALA A 46 7.34 8.35 14.56
CA ALA A 46 6.80 9.54 13.93
C ALA A 46 6.25 9.07 12.59
N LYS A 47 4.93 9.19 12.41
CA LYS A 47 4.32 8.94 11.11
C LYS A 47 5.07 9.88 10.18
N PRO A 48 5.82 9.39 9.17
CA PRO A 48 6.42 10.30 8.22
C PRO A 48 5.24 11.13 7.74
N THR A 49 5.27 12.43 8.01
CA THR A 49 4.40 13.40 7.34
C THR A 49 4.89 13.39 5.91
N SER A 50 4.55 12.31 5.21
CA SER A 50 4.54 12.31 3.79
C SER A 50 3.56 13.40 3.46
N ALA A 51 4.09 14.49 2.94
CA ALA A 51 3.34 15.52 2.27
C ALA A 51 2.70 14.91 1.02
N PHE A 52 1.84 13.92 1.22
CA PHE A 52 0.71 13.69 0.33
C PHE A 52 -0.27 14.78 0.71
N SER A 53 -0.08 15.95 0.07
CA SER A 53 -1.13 16.95 -0.10
C SER A 53 -2.43 16.21 -0.33
N THR A 54 -3.44 16.57 0.46
CA THR A 54 -4.84 16.14 0.39
C THR A 54 -5.00 14.93 -0.51
N ARG A 55 -5.04 13.72 0.08
CA ARG A 55 -5.64 12.60 -0.65
C ARG A 55 -7.04 13.06 -0.99
N ASP A 56 -7.18 13.60 -2.18
CA ASP A 56 -8.41 13.58 -2.93
C ASP A 56 -8.84 12.13 -2.81
N THR A 57 -9.84 11.89 -1.97
CA THR A 57 -10.41 10.56 -1.83
C THR A 57 -10.95 10.30 -3.22
N LEU A 58 -10.17 9.59 -4.04
CA LEU A 58 -10.55 9.23 -5.40
C LEU A 58 -11.92 8.58 -5.25
N THR A 59 -12.96 9.33 -5.62
CA THR A 59 -14.32 8.86 -5.53
C THR A 59 -14.35 7.58 -6.32
N LEU A 60 -14.66 6.46 -5.65
CA LEU A 60 -14.71 5.18 -6.34
C LEU A 60 -15.70 5.34 -7.50
N PRO A 61 -15.33 4.96 -8.73
CA PRO A 61 -16.27 5.05 -9.83
C PRO A 61 -17.55 4.30 -9.45
N GLU A 62 -18.70 4.88 -9.77
CA GLU A 62 -20.01 4.30 -9.40
C GLU A 62 -20.24 2.91 -10.01
N LYS A 63 -19.49 2.59 -11.08
CA LYS A 63 -19.54 1.32 -11.79
C LYS A 63 -18.38 0.42 -11.36
N PRO A 64 -18.64 -0.86 -11.04
CA PRO A 64 -17.57 -1.82 -10.83
C PRO A 64 -16.68 -1.90 -12.08
N SER A 65 -15.36 -1.94 -11.85
CA SER A 65 -14.38 -2.00 -12.92
C SER A 65 -13.78 -3.40 -13.08
N ILE A 66 -13.43 -3.74 -14.32
CA ILE A 66 -12.81 -5.02 -14.66
C ILE A 66 -11.66 -4.79 -15.64
N ALA A 67 -10.53 -5.45 -15.39
CA ALA A 67 -9.40 -5.51 -16.29
C ALA A 67 -9.19 -6.96 -16.73
N VAL A 68 -8.97 -7.16 -18.03
CA VAL A 68 -8.57 -8.46 -18.59
C VAL A 68 -7.06 -8.42 -18.78
N LEU A 69 -6.35 -9.25 -18.03
CA LEU A 69 -4.89 -9.32 -18.12
C LEU A 69 -4.47 -10.29 -19.24
N PRO A 70 -3.38 -9.97 -19.96
CA PRO A 70 -2.77 -10.92 -20.88
C PRO A 70 -2.36 -12.19 -20.14
N PHE A 71 -2.57 -13.33 -20.78
CA PHE A 71 -2.15 -14.64 -20.27
C PHE A 71 -1.27 -15.32 -21.32
N ASP A 72 -0.40 -16.22 -20.85
CA ASP A 72 0.47 -17.00 -21.72
C ASP A 72 -0.28 -18.23 -22.25
N ASP A 73 0.02 -18.60 -23.49
CA ASP A 73 -0.41 -19.88 -24.05
C ASP A 73 0.56 -20.99 -23.59
N MET A 74 0.01 -22.03 -22.96
CA MET A 74 0.77 -23.18 -22.46
C MET A 74 1.01 -24.26 -23.52
N SER A 75 0.53 -24.06 -24.76
CA SER A 75 0.71 -25.02 -25.86
C SER A 75 2.18 -25.22 -26.28
N GLY A 76 3.06 -24.27 -25.95
CA GLY A 76 4.50 -24.31 -26.25
C GLY A 76 4.88 -23.79 -27.64
N ASP A 77 3.91 -23.33 -28.44
CA ASP A 77 4.15 -22.74 -29.75
C ASP A 77 4.20 -21.19 -29.66
N PRO A 78 5.37 -20.57 -29.83
CA PRO A 78 5.53 -19.13 -29.71
C PRO A 78 4.77 -18.35 -30.81
N GLU A 79 4.40 -18.97 -31.93
CA GLU A 79 3.57 -18.31 -32.95
C GLU A 79 2.11 -18.12 -32.49
N GLN A 80 1.66 -18.88 -31.48
CA GLN A 80 0.31 -18.80 -30.94
C GLN A 80 0.12 -17.71 -29.89
N GLY A 81 1.17 -16.94 -29.54
CA GLY A 81 1.04 -15.79 -28.64
C GLY A 81 0.01 -14.74 -29.13
N TYR A 82 -0.19 -14.64 -30.45
CA TYR A 82 -1.23 -13.80 -31.04
C TYR A 82 -2.65 -14.31 -30.81
N PHE A 83 -2.83 -15.62 -30.65
CA PHE A 83 -4.13 -16.21 -30.34
C PHE A 83 -4.59 -15.81 -28.94
N ALA A 84 -3.72 -15.95 -27.94
CA ALA A 84 -4.01 -15.49 -26.57
C ALA A 84 -4.31 -13.98 -26.53
N ASP A 85 -3.52 -13.16 -27.24
CA ASP A 85 -3.77 -11.72 -27.35
C ASP A 85 -5.12 -11.40 -28.03
N GLY A 86 -5.50 -12.17 -29.06
CA GLY A 86 -6.78 -12.05 -29.75
C GLY A 86 -7.94 -12.41 -28.84
N MET A 87 -7.81 -13.47 -28.04
CA MET A 87 -8.82 -13.83 -27.03
C MET A 87 -9.00 -12.75 -25.97
N VAL A 88 -7.91 -12.15 -25.49
CA VAL A 88 -7.98 -11.03 -24.56
C VAL A 88 -8.77 -9.87 -25.17
N GLU A 89 -8.53 -9.56 -26.44
CA GLU A 89 -9.27 -8.50 -27.16
C GLU A 89 -10.76 -8.82 -27.30
N GLU A 90 -11.08 -10.07 -27.62
CA GLU A 90 -12.47 -10.52 -27.74
C GLU A 90 -13.21 -10.44 -26.40
N ILE A 91 -12.57 -10.83 -25.30
CA ILE A 91 -13.12 -10.72 -23.95
C ILE A 91 -13.34 -9.25 -23.57
N ILE A 92 -12.34 -8.39 -23.79
CA ILE A 92 -12.46 -6.94 -23.53
C ILE A 92 -13.64 -6.38 -24.33
N THR A 93 -13.76 -6.73 -25.61
CA THR A 93 -14.83 -6.29 -26.49
C THR A 93 -16.19 -6.78 -26.01
N ALA A 94 -16.31 -8.05 -25.65
CA ALA A 94 -17.55 -8.64 -25.15
C ALA A 94 -18.00 -7.99 -23.84
N LEU A 95 -17.07 -7.80 -22.89
CA LEU A 95 -17.35 -7.15 -21.61
C LEU A 95 -17.70 -5.66 -21.80
N SER A 96 -17.10 -4.98 -22.78
CA SER A 96 -17.34 -3.55 -23.04
C SER A 96 -18.78 -3.24 -23.45
N ARG A 97 -19.52 -4.24 -23.95
CA ARG A 97 -20.96 -4.09 -24.27
C ARG A 97 -21.83 -4.08 -23.02
N THR A 98 -21.28 -4.40 -21.86
CA THR A 98 -22.00 -4.48 -20.59
C THR A 98 -22.04 -3.12 -19.91
N ARG A 99 -23.19 -2.41 -20.03
CA ARG A 99 -23.35 -1.01 -19.59
C ARG A 99 -23.07 -0.70 -18.10
N TRP A 100 -23.11 -1.71 -17.24
CA TRP A 100 -22.91 -1.58 -15.79
C TRP A 100 -21.47 -1.87 -15.34
N LEU A 101 -20.59 -2.30 -16.26
CA LEU A 101 -19.17 -2.50 -16.02
C LEU A 101 -18.35 -1.34 -16.59
N PHE A 102 -17.27 -1.00 -15.92
CA PHE A 102 -16.21 -0.17 -16.48
C PHE A 102 -15.03 -1.05 -16.90
N VAL A 103 -14.90 -1.30 -18.20
CA VAL A 103 -13.83 -2.15 -18.74
C VAL A 103 -12.57 -1.33 -18.95
N ILE A 104 -11.45 -1.78 -18.39
CA ILE A 104 -10.14 -1.16 -18.59
C ILE A 104 -9.65 -1.44 -20.01
N ALA A 105 -9.18 -0.39 -20.69
CA ALA A 105 -8.69 -0.46 -22.06
C ALA A 105 -7.52 -1.43 -22.20
N ARG A 106 -7.49 -2.15 -23.33
CA ARG A 106 -6.45 -3.10 -23.72
C ARG A 106 -5.03 -2.58 -23.46
N ASN A 107 -4.72 -1.38 -23.94
CA ASN A 107 -3.37 -0.81 -23.84
C ASN A 107 -2.89 -0.66 -22.40
N SER A 108 -3.81 -0.42 -21.46
CA SER A 108 -3.48 -0.34 -20.04
C SER A 108 -3.16 -1.72 -19.46
N SER A 109 -3.96 -2.73 -19.80
CA SER A 109 -3.75 -4.11 -19.32
C SER A 109 -2.52 -4.78 -19.92
N PHE A 110 -2.17 -4.46 -21.18
CA PHE A 110 -1.03 -5.06 -21.88
C PHE A 110 0.33 -4.71 -21.27
N THR A 111 0.40 -3.69 -20.40
CA THR A 111 1.60 -3.40 -19.59
C THR A 111 1.99 -4.54 -18.65
N TYR A 112 1.06 -5.47 -18.38
CA TYR A 112 1.28 -6.65 -17.55
C TYR A 112 1.67 -7.91 -18.34
N LYS A 113 1.76 -7.84 -19.68
CA LYS A 113 2.21 -8.98 -20.49
C LYS A 113 3.64 -9.37 -20.11
N GLY A 114 3.89 -10.67 -19.94
CA GLY A 114 5.20 -11.21 -19.56
C GLY A 114 5.65 -10.82 -18.13
N ARG A 115 4.74 -10.28 -17.31
CA ARG A 115 5.00 -10.02 -15.90
C ARG A 115 4.25 -11.05 -15.07
N ALA A 116 4.95 -11.76 -14.20
CA ALA A 116 4.32 -12.53 -13.13
C ALA A 116 3.79 -11.54 -12.09
N VAL A 117 2.54 -11.13 -12.25
CA VAL A 117 1.85 -10.26 -11.29
C VAL A 117 1.19 -11.14 -10.25
N ASP A 118 1.49 -10.92 -8.97
CA ASP A 118 0.75 -11.53 -7.87
C ASP A 118 -0.63 -10.86 -7.80
N ILE A 119 -1.67 -11.59 -8.23
CA ILE A 119 -3.05 -11.13 -8.23
C ILE A 119 -3.65 -11.52 -6.88
N LYS A 120 -3.99 -10.51 -6.07
CA LYS A 120 -4.48 -10.66 -4.69
C LYS A 120 -6.00 -10.64 -4.58
#